data_AF-A0A933XX80-F1
#
_entry.id   AF-A0A933XX80-F1
#
_cell.length_a   1.000
_cell.length_b   1.000
_cell.length_c   1.000
_cell.angle_alpha   90.00
_cell.angle_beta   90.00
_cell.angle_gamma   90.00
#
_symmetry.space_group_name_H-M   'P 1'
#
loop_
_entity.id
_entity.type
_entity.pdbx_description
1 polymer ?
#
loop_
_entity_poly.entity_id
_entity_poly.type
_entity_poly.pdbx_seq_one_letter_code
_entity_poly.pdbx_strand_id
1 'polypeptide(L)'
;MIEPRSLAFLRHCAGLSLCAFAGTGVSTTQSAGGGPFGRVAPRTSPFGLSDDFEASQLSSAWRIENPGLARFTQGGGVLTITPLASGPSAIWFNDDEGPLIYKRVTGDFTVSARVHARDSLFPSAPPPAPYRLGGLLARNPNSTSPDLDWVHVALGAGDASAPVAVEDKTTVDSTSDYVFQAVATPDAELRIRRRGASFELAWRPLGAPAWSPLRTHVRPDLPATLDVGLMAYSASTPPRLVLTVDEVVFSP
;
A
#
# COMPACT_ATOMS: atom_id res chain seq x y z
N MET A 1 40.49 -12.71 -34.64
CA MET A 1 39.29 -12.00 -35.17
C MET A 1 38.27 -12.02 -34.05
N ILE A 2 37.90 -10.96 -33.34
CA ILE A 2 38.02 -9.50 -33.51
C ILE A 2 38.19 -8.94 -32.07
N GLU A 3 39.16 -8.03 -31.87
CA GLU A 3 39.32 -7.21 -30.65
C GLU A 3 38.35 -6.02 -30.65
N PRO A 4 38.09 -5.42 -29.48
CA PRO A 4 38.11 -3.96 -29.43
C PRO A 4 38.89 -3.37 -28.24
N ARG A 5 40.01 -2.75 -28.61
CA ARG A 5 40.56 -1.44 -28.20
C ARG A 5 40.09 -0.76 -26.90
N SER A 6 41.09 -0.53 -26.05
CA SER A 6 41.17 0.48 -24.99
C SER A 6 41.15 1.92 -25.53
N LEU A 7 40.53 2.83 -24.78
CA LEU A 7 40.73 4.28 -24.90
C LEU A 7 40.75 4.88 -23.47
N ALA A 8 41.91 5.43 -23.12
CA ALA A 8 42.20 6.14 -21.88
C ALA A 8 42.19 7.66 -22.11
N PHE A 9 42.38 8.39 -20.99
CA PHE A 9 42.53 9.85 -20.80
C PHE A 9 41.21 10.62 -20.55
N LEU A 10 41.12 11.57 -19.60
CA LEU A 10 42.11 12.52 -19.09
C LEU A 10 41.68 13.03 -17.69
N ARG A 11 42.62 13.17 -16.74
CA ARG A 11 42.52 14.01 -15.52
C ARG A 11 43.00 15.44 -15.83
N HIS A 12 42.48 16.47 -15.13
CA HIS A 12 43.10 17.72 -14.63
C HIS A 12 41.95 18.57 -13.99
N CYS A 13 41.92 18.98 -12.72
CA CYS A 13 42.74 19.88 -11.87
C CYS A 13 42.25 21.35 -11.83
N ALA A 14 42.32 21.92 -10.61
CA ALA A 14 42.15 23.32 -10.16
C ALA A 14 40.70 23.78 -9.85
N GLY A 15 40.39 24.48 -8.77
CA GLY A 15 41.24 25.12 -7.76
C GLY A 15 40.77 26.57 -7.48
N LEU A 16 40.24 26.80 -6.27
CA LEU A 16 40.00 28.06 -5.54
C LEU A 16 39.15 29.20 -6.16
N SER A 17 38.14 29.64 -5.39
CA SER A 17 37.99 31.06 -5.06
C SER A 17 37.28 31.23 -3.71
N LEU A 18 37.91 31.99 -2.82
CA LEU A 18 37.46 32.34 -1.46
C LEU A 18 36.91 33.78 -1.52
N CYS A 19 35.68 34.00 -1.08
CA CYS A 19 35.17 35.34 -0.74
C CYS A 19 34.35 35.25 0.55
N ALA A 20 34.71 36.11 1.50
CA ALA A 20 34.19 36.17 2.86
C ALA A 20 32.83 36.88 2.92
N PHE A 21 31.98 36.48 3.87
CA PHE A 21 31.06 37.41 4.54
C PHE A 21 30.96 37.03 6.02
N ALA A 22 31.36 37.96 6.87
CA ALA A 22 31.03 37.96 8.29
C ALA A 22 29.54 38.33 8.43
N GLY A 23 28.78 37.50 9.13
CA GLY A 23 27.36 37.71 9.39
C GLY A 23 27.02 37.13 10.75
N THR A 24 26.76 38.04 11.68
CA THR A 24 26.26 37.88 13.05
C THR A 24 25.27 36.74 13.23
N GLY A 25 25.49 35.96 14.29
CA GLY A 25 24.67 34.82 14.67
C GLY A 25 23.22 35.16 14.99
N VAL A 26 22.34 34.26 14.59
CA VAL A 26 21.04 34.05 15.19
C VAL A 26 21.02 32.60 15.63
N SER A 27 20.92 32.41 16.95
CA SER A 27 20.75 31.09 17.55
C SER A 27 19.29 30.70 17.41
N THR A 28 18.99 29.77 16.51
CA THR A 28 17.74 29.01 16.51
C THR A 28 18.08 27.55 16.72
N THR A 29 17.70 27.03 17.89
CA THR A 29 17.73 25.63 18.27
C THR A 29 16.95 24.80 17.24
N GLN A 30 17.65 24.16 16.32
CA GLN A 30 17.09 23.14 15.45
C GLN A 30 17.15 21.81 16.20
N SER A 31 16.01 21.37 16.72
CA SER A 31 15.85 20.03 17.25
C SER A 31 15.97 19.04 16.09
N ALA A 32 17.06 18.29 16.06
CA ALA A 32 17.27 17.19 15.15
C ALA A 32 16.46 15.98 15.63
N GLY A 33 15.41 15.63 14.87
CA GLY A 33 14.58 14.46 15.10
C GLY A 33 13.96 13.95 13.80
N GLY A 34 14.76 13.88 12.73
CA GLY A 34 14.34 13.32 11.46
C GLY A 34 14.65 11.83 11.40
N GLY A 35 13.62 10.98 11.52
CA GLY A 35 13.69 9.60 11.03
C GLY A 35 13.90 9.59 9.51
N PRO A 36 14.35 8.47 8.91
CA PRO A 36 14.89 8.42 7.54
C PRO A 36 13.86 8.63 6.42
N PHE A 37 12.60 8.96 6.73
CA PHE A 37 11.55 9.22 5.76
C PHE A 37 10.88 10.56 6.09
N GLY A 38 11.04 11.56 5.22
CA GLY A 38 10.45 12.88 5.42
C GLY A 38 8.93 12.77 5.57
N ARG A 39 8.42 13.16 6.75
CA ARG A 39 7.00 13.06 7.09
C ARG A 39 6.22 14.11 6.30
N VAL A 40 5.40 13.68 5.34
CA VAL A 40 4.41 14.54 4.68
C VAL A 40 3.20 14.65 5.59
N ALA A 41 2.72 15.87 5.87
CA ALA A 41 1.56 16.11 6.72
C ALA A 41 0.33 15.30 6.23
N PRO A 42 -0.48 14.76 7.15
CA PRO A 42 -1.64 13.95 6.80
C PRO A 42 -2.69 14.78 6.04
N ARG A 43 -3.34 14.15 5.05
CA ARG A 43 -4.44 14.78 4.32
C ARG A 43 -5.73 14.66 5.13
N THR A 44 -6.29 15.78 5.55
CA THR A 44 -7.58 15.81 6.25
C THR A 44 -8.74 15.55 5.29
N SER A 45 -9.77 14.86 5.78
CA SER A 45 -10.97 14.53 5.02
C SER A 45 -12.23 15.04 5.72
N PRO A 46 -13.22 15.53 4.96
CA PRO A 46 -14.51 15.92 5.51
C PRO A 46 -15.38 14.73 5.97
N PHE A 47 -15.03 13.47 5.64
CA PHE A 47 -15.87 12.29 5.93
C PHE A 47 -15.69 11.71 7.34
N GLY A 48 -14.72 12.18 8.14
CA GLY A 48 -14.42 11.57 9.45
C GLY A 48 -14.01 10.08 9.38
N LEU A 49 -13.88 9.52 8.18
CA LEU A 49 -13.48 8.13 7.92
C LEU A 49 -11.97 8.01 7.67
N SER A 50 -11.27 9.12 7.44
CA SER A 50 -9.81 9.09 7.27
C SER A 50 -9.10 8.88 8.60
N ASP A 51 -7.89 8.35 8.52
CA ASP A 51 -7.08 8.03 9.68
C ASP A 51 -5.60 8.24 9.35
N ASP A 52 -4.91 9.01 10.16
CA ASP A 52 -3.45 9.23 10.12
C ASP A 52 -2.71 8.34 11.12
N PHE A 53 -3.45 7.52 11.87
CA PHE A 53 -2.93 6.54 12.83
C PHE A 53 -2.06 7.15 13.94
N GLU A 54 -2.25 8.44 14.27
CA GLU A 54 -1.48 9.14 15.32
C GLU A 54 -1.89 8.72 16.74
N ALA A 55 -3.15 8.29 16.91
CA ALA A 55 -3.61 7.78 18.19
C ALA A 55 -2.80 6.53 18.62
N SER A 56 -2.74 6.25 19.92
CA SER A 56 -2.03 5.08 20.44
C SER A 56 -2.75 3.76 20.20
N GLN A 57 -4.01 3.80 19.76
CA GLN A 57 -4.86 2.65 19.50
C GLN A 57 -5.80 2.94 18.33
N LEU A 58 -6.20 1.88 17.63
CA LEU A 58 -7.22 1.93 16.59
C LEU A 58 -8.53 2.44 17.17
N SER A 59 -9.14 3.41 16.48
CA SER A 59 -10.47 3.89 16.83
C SER A 59 -11.50 2.78 16.72
N SER A 60 -12.55 2.85 17.53
CA SER A 60 -13.69 1.90 17.50
C SER A 60 -14.50 1.94 16.20
N ALA A 61 -14.19 2.87 15.29
CA ALA A 61 -14.76 2.90 13.95
C ALA A 61 -14.22 1.77 13.06
N TRP A 62 -13.02 1.26 13.35
CA TRP A 62 -12.45 0.12 12.65
C TRP A 62 -12.99 -1.20 13.18
N ARG A 63 -13.30 -2.10 12.25
CA ARG A 63 -13.65 -3.50 12.51
C ARG A 63 -12.61 -4.41 11.87
N ILE A 64 -12.49 -5.63 12.36
CA ILE A 64 -11.51 -6.60 11.86
C ILE A 64 -12.25 -7.88 11.45
N GLU A 65 -12.03 -8.27 10.20
CA GLU A 65 -12.36 -9.58 9.66
C GLU A 65 -11.16 -10.51 9.81
N ASN A 66 -11.41 -11.78 10.16
CA ASN A 66 -10.38 -12.79 10.37
C ASN A 66 -9.19 -12.32 11.26
N PRO A 67 -9.44 -11.84 12.49
CA PRO A 67 -8.40 -11.24 13.35
C PRO A 67 -7.27 -12.20 13.75
N GLY A 68 -7.49 -13.52 13.65
CA GLY A 68 -6.45 -14.51 13.92
C GLY A 68 -5.38 -14.62 12.84
N LEU A 69 -5.60 -14.05 11.65
CA LEU A 69 -4.70 -14.20 10.50
C LEU A 69 -3.64 -13.09 10.38
N ALA A 70 -3.79 -11.99 11.12
CA ALA A 70 -2.80 -10.92 11.18
C ALA A 70 -2.73 -10.26 12.56
N ARG A 71 -1.56 -9.70 12.87
CA ARG A 71 -1.41 -8.73 13.95
C ARG A 71 -1.57 -7.32 13.40
N PHE A 72 -2.39 -6.52 14.06
CA PHE A 72 -2.58 -5.10 13.79
C PHE A 72 -2.04 -4.28 14.95
N THR A 73 -1.08 -3.39 14.67
CA THR A 73 -0.53 -2.48 15.69
C THR A 73 -0.51 -1.08 15.16
N GLN A 74 -1.05 -0.14 15.93
CA GLN A 74 -1.02 1.28 15.61
C GLN A 74 -0.10 2.02 16.59
N GLY A 75 0.65 2.99 16.08
CA GLY A 75 1.35 3.98 16.90
C GLY A 75 2.30 4.84 16.08
N GLY A 76 2.49 6.10 16.51
CA GLY A 76 3.44 7.02 15.87
C GLY A 76 3.04 7.48 14.46
N GLY A 77 1.75 7.46 14.14
CA GLY A 77 1.23 7.83 12.82
C GLY A 77 1.36 6.71 11.78
N VAL A 78 1.42 5.45 12.25
CA VAL A 78 1.52 4.27 11.37
C VAL A 78 0.64 3.15 11.90
N LEU A 79 -0.12 2.54 10.99
CA LEU A 79 -0.70 1.22 11.19
C LEU A 79 0.21 0.15 10.56
N THR A 80 0.55 -0.86 11.33
CA THR A 80 1.31 -2.04 10.85
C THR A 80 0.40 -3.26 10.82
N ILE A 81 0.40 -3.98 9.70
CA ILE A 81 -0.30 -5.25 9.51
C ILE A 81 0.76 -6.33 9.21
N THR A 82 0.81 -7.35 10.06
CA THR A 82 1.73 -8.48 9.91
C THR A 82 0.92 -9.77 9.78
N PRO A 83 0.85 -10.40 8.59
CA PRO A 83 0.24 -11.72 8.45
C PRO A 83 0.91 -12.76 9.35
N LEU A 84 0.09 -13.55 10.02
CA LEU A 84 0.51 -14.63 10.94
C LEU A 84 0.41 -16.01 10.30
N ALA A 85 -0.36 -16.12 9.22
CA ALA A 85 -0.61 -17.35 8.48
C ALA A 85 -0.29 -17.18 6.98
N SER A 86 -0.28 -18.29 6.24
CA SER A 86 -0.08 -18.29 4.80
C SER A 86 -0.91 -19.38 4.12
N GLY A 87 -1.00 -19.29 2.80
CA GLY A 87 -1.73 -20.27 1.97
C GLY A 87 -3.22 -19.94 1.85
N PRO A 88 -4.04 -20.92 1.41
CA PRO A 88 -5.47 -20.74 1.17
C PRO A 88 -6.23 -20.18 2.39
N SER A 89 -5.90 -20.62 3.60
CA SER A 89 -6.57 -20.11 4.81
C SER A 89 -6.19 -18.67 5.21
N ALA A 90 -5.39 -17.96 4.42
CA ALA A 90 -4.89 -16.63 4.73
C ALA A 90 -4.59 -15.78 3.48
N ILE A 91 -5.46 -15.86 2.47
CA ILE A 91 -5.35 -15.13 1.20
C ILE A 91 -6.72 -14.56 0.79
N TRP A 92 -6.70 -13.51 -0.04
CA TRP A 92 -7.89 -13.03 -0.77
C TRP A 92 -7.84 -13.56 -2.21
N PHE A 93 -8.38 -14.77 -2.42
CA PHE A 93 -8.39 -15.46 -3.70
C PHE A 93 -9.53 -16.48 -3.77
N ASN A 94 -10.34 -16.44 -4.83
CA ASN A 94 -11.52 -17.27 -4.99
C ASN A 94 -12.48 -17.18 -3.79
N ASP A 95 -12.69 -18.29 -3.07
CA ASP A 95 -13.53 -18.39 -1.88
C ASP A 95 -12.73 -18.30 -0.57
N ASP A 96 -11.42 -18.05 -0.64
CA ASP A 96 -10.56 -17.81 0.51
C ASP A 96 -10.59 -16.33 0.94
N GLU A 97 -10.65 -16.10 2.25
CA GLU A 97 -10.61 -14.77 2.86
C GLU A 97 -9.38 -14.57 3.77
N GLY A 98 -8.70 -13.45 3.59
CA GLY A 98 -7.58 -13.04 4.44
C GLY A 98 -8.04 -12.12 5.59
N PRO A 99 -7.08 -11.56 6.35
CA PRO A 99 -7.38 -10.52 7.31
C PRO A 99 -7.73 -9.20 6.61
N LEU A 100 -8.69 -8.47 7.18
CA LEU A 100 -9.10 -7.14 6.71
C LEU A 100 -9.44 -6.28 7.92
N ILE A 101 -8.89 -5.07 7.98
CA ILE A 101 -9.35 -4.02 8.89
C ILE A 101 -10.12 -2.97 8.10
N TYR A 102 -11.38 -2.70 8.46
CA TYR A 102 -12.30 -1.97 7.62
C TYR A 102 -13.23 -1.01 8.35
N LYS A 103 -13.80 -0.07 7.58
CA LYS A 103 -14.97 0.74 7.93
C LYS A 103 -16.11 0.43 6.96
N ARG A 104 -17.34 0.57 7.42
CA ARG A 104 -18.55 0.42 6.59
C ARG A 104 -18.79 1.74 5.85
N VAL A 105 -18.84 1.71 4.52
CA VAL A 105 -18.94 2.91 3.67
C VAL A 105 -20.12 2.77 2.71
N THR A 106 -20.95 3.79 2.62
CA THR A 106 -22.16 3.80 1.78
C THR A 106 -22.03 4.79 0.64
N GLY A 107 -22.41 4.36 -0.56
CA GLY A 107 -22.45 5.20 -1.76
C GLY A 107 -21.10 5.33 -2.46
N ASP A 108 -20.95 6.42 -3.21
CA ASP A 108 -19.72 6.74 -3.92
C ASP A 108 -18.63 7.18 -2.95
N PHE A 109 -17.40 6.77 -3.22
CA PHE A 109 -16.24 7.14 -2.43
C PHE A 109 -14.96 7.06 -3.25
N THR A 110 -13.98 7.86 -2.86
CA THR A 110 -12.57 7.63 -3.18
C THR A 110 -11.84 7.30 -1.88
N VAL A 111 -11.21 6.12 -1.80
CA VAL A 111 -10.28 5.76 -0.72
C VAL A 111 -8.88 5.63 -1.27
N SER A 112 -7.91 6.23 -0.58
CA SER A 112 -6.49 6.05 -0.87
C SER A 112 -5.70 5.74 0.38
N ALA A 113 -4.62 4.98 0.25
CA ALA A 113 -3.71 4.67 1.34
C ALA A 113 -2.27 4.86 0.90
N ARG A 114 -1.44 5.40 1.78
CA ARG A 114 0.02 5.41 1.61
C ARG A 114 0.59 4.15 2.28
N VAL A 115 1.15 3.25 1.48
CA VAL A 115 1.57 1.93 1.95
C VAL A 115 3.03 1.63 1.64
N HIS A 116 3.63 0.84 2.52
CA HIS A 116 4.97 0.29 2.36
C HIS A 116 4.92 -1.22 2.61
N ALA A 117 5.27 -2.02 1.61
CA ALA A 117 5.38 -3.47 1.75
C ALA A 117 6.83 -3.84 2.04
N ARG A 118 7.11 -4.57 3.11
CA ARG A 118 8.48 -4.98 3.49
C ARG A 118 8.55 -6.45 3.84
N ASP A 119 9.72 -7.02 3.66
CA ASP A 119 10.05 -8.33 4.21
C ASP A 119 10.23 -8.22 5.73
N SER A 120 9.58 -9.13 6.49
CA SER A 120 9.70 -9.16 7.94
C SER A 120 11.11 -9.50 8.44
N LEU A 121 11.94 -10.14 7.62
CA LEU A 121 13.34 -10.48 7.96
C LEU A 121 14.35 -9.46 7.43
N PHE A 122 13.99 -8.73 6.38
CA PHE A 122 14.85 -7.72 5.75
C PHE A 122 14.05 -6.43 5.52
N PRO A 123 13.88 -5.58 6.55
CA PRO A 123 12.95 -4.45 6.51
C PRO A 123 13.27 -3.35 5.47
N SER A 124 14.45 -3.40 4.84
CA SER A 124 14.83 -2.51 3.73
C SER A 124 14.53 -3.10 2.34
N ALA A 125 14.08 -4.35 2.28
CA ALA A 125 13.78 -5.07 1.04
C ALA A 125 12.26 -5.21 0.84
N PRO A 126 11.80 -5.33 -0.42
CA PRO A 126 10.45 -5.80 -0.69
C PRO A 126 10.25 -7.20 -0.11
N PRO A 127 8.99 -7.63 0.14
CA PRO A 127 8.69 -9.02 0.45
C PRO A 127 9.28 -9.94 -0.63
N PRO A 128 9.74 -11.15 -0.28
CA PRO A 128 10.19 -12.10 -1.29
C PRO A 128 9.01 -12.59 -2.12
N ALA A 129 9.22 -12.83 -3.41
CA ALA A 129 8.21 -13.48 -4.24
C ALA A 129 7.98 -14.96 -3.82
N PRO A 130 6.82 -15.56 -4.14
CA PRO A 130 5.65 -14.92 -4.73
C PRO A 130 4.52 -14.62 -3.73
N TYR A 131 3.55 -13.83 -4.18
CA TYR A 131 2.22 -13.64 -3.57
C TYR A 131 2.21 -13.19 -2.11
N ARG A 132 2.91 -12.08 -1.82
CA ARG A 132 2.95 -11.41 -0.52
C ARG A 132 2.55 -9.97 -0.68
N LEU A 133 1.27 -9.67 -0.51
CA LEU A 133 0.72 -8.37 -0.87
C LEU A 133 -0.16 -7.78 0.24
N GLY A 134 -0.25 -6.46 0.27
CA GLY A 134 -1.20 -5.75 1.12
C GLY A 134 -1.62 -4.43 0.50
N GLY A 135 -2.79 -3.94 0.87
CA GLY A 135 -3.34 -2.73 0.26
C GLY A 135 -4.80 -2.51 0.61
N LEU A 136 -5.56 -1.98 -0.34
CA LEU A 136 -6.95 -1.58 -0.17
C LEU A 136 -7.89 -2.64 -0.70
N LEU A 137 -8.98 -2.93 0.03
CA LEU A 137 -10.03 -3.84 -0.38
C LEU A 137 -11.41 -3.25 -0.09
N ALA A 138 -12.36 -3.45 -1.00
CA ALA A 138 -13.77 -3.14 -0.82
C ALA A 138 -14.60 -4.40 -1.11
N ARG A 139 -15.27 -4.96 -0.08
CA ARG A 139 -16.06 -6.20 -0.17
C ARG A 139 -17.54 -5.97 0.10
N ASN A 140 -18.36 -6.83 -0.49
CA ASN A 140 -19.74 -6.99 -0.12
C ASN A 140 -19.81 -7.55 1.33
N PRO A 141 -20.42 -6.82 2.28
CA PRO A 141 -20.50 -7.28 3.66
C PRO A 141 -21.48 -8.43 3.88
N ASN A 142 -22.32 -8.72 2.88
CA ASN A 142 -23.35 -9.76 2.96
C ASN A 142 -22.98 -11.01 2.15
N SER A 143 -21.89 -10.95 1.38
CA SER A 143 -21.40 -12.12 0.63
C SER A 143 -20.72 -13.09 1.60
N THR A 144 -20.97 -14.38 1.43
CA THR A 144 -20.36 -15.46 2.22
C THR A 144 -19.95 -16.58 1.29
N SER A 145 -18.90 -17.32 1.62
CA SER A 145 -18.51 -18.50 0.83
C SER A 145 -19.72 -19.45 0.63
N PRO A 146 -19.97 -19.91 -0.61
CA PRO A 146 -19.09 -19.85 -1.78
C PRO A 146 -19.36 -18.67 -2.73
N ASP A 147 -20.13 -17.66 -2.35
CA ASP A 147 -20.55 -16.55 -3.23
C ASP A 147 -19.94 -15.24 -2.75
N LEU A 148 -18.60 -15.12 -2.77
CA LEU A 148 -17.88 -13.96 -2.24
C LEU A 148 -17.58 -12.90 -3.31
N ASP A 149 -17.71 -11.63 -2.92
CA ASP A 149 -17.59 -10.49 -3.82
C ASP A 149 -16.72 -9.36 -3.27
N TRP A 150 -15.66 -8.99 -4.00
CA TRP A 150 -14.82 -7.84 -3.65
C TRP A 150 -14.01 -7.30 -4.83
N VAL A 151 -13.48 -6.09 -4.66
CA VAL A 151 -12.39 -5.54 -5.48
C VAL A 151 -11.23 -5.11 -4.58
N HIS A 152 -10.00 -5.24 -5.06
CA HIS A 152 -8.84 -4.77 -4.32
C HIS A 152 -7.71 -4.28 -5.22
N VAL A 153 -6.86 -3.42 -4.64
CA VAL A 153 -5.56 -3.04 -5.17
C VAL A 153 -4.51 -3.24 -4.09
N ALA A 154 -3.43 -3.93 -4.42
CA ALA A 154 -2.43 -4.35 -3.44
C ALA A 154 -1.00 -4.09 -3.94
N LEU A 155 -0.07 -3.87 -3.02
CA LEU A 155 1.36 -3.72 -3.30
C LEU A 155 2.14 -4.82 -2.58
N GLY A 156 3.17 -5.34 -3.22
CA GLY A 156 4.08 -6.31 -2.60
C GLY A 156 4.79 -7.15 -3.64
N ALA A 157 4.92 -8.45 -3.36
CA ALA A 157 5.54 -9.38 -4.28
C ALA A 157 4.48 -10.17 -5.06
N GLY A 158 4.46 -10.01 -6.38
CA GLY A 158 3.62 -10.75 -7.32
C GLY A 158 4.21 -12.13 -7.63
N ASP A 159 4.16 -12.54 -8.90
CA ASP A 159 4.78 -13.77 -9.37
C ASP A 159 6.26 -13.59 -9.79
N ALA A 160 6.85 -14.58 -10.45
CA ALA A 160 8.23 -14.52 -10.92
C ALA A 160 8.47 -13.47 -12.02
N SER A 161 7.44 -13.10 -12.78
CA SER A 161 7.51 -12.06 -13.82
C SER A 161 7.37 -10.65 -13.26
N ALA A 162 6.74 -10.51 -12.08
CA ALA A 162 6.55 -9.25 -11.37
C ALA A 162 6.91 -9.40 -9.86
N PRO A 163 8.21 -9.56 -9.53
CA PRO A 163 8.66 -9.85 -8.16
C PRO A 163 8.42 -8.69 -7.18
N VAL A 164 8.25 -7.47 -7.70
CA VAL A 164 7.63 -6.35 -6.98
C VAL A 164 6.51 -5.83 -7.88
N ALA A 165 5.29 -5.83 -7.38
CA ALA A 165 4.10 -5.59 -8.17
C ALA A 165 3.04 -4.79 -7.44
N VAL A 166 2.26 -4.07 -8.23
CA VAL A 166 0.89 -3.71 -7.86
C VAL A 166 -0.05 -4.73 -8.48
N GLU A 167 -0.90 -5.33 -7.65
CA GLU A 167 -1.98 -6.21 -8.08
C GLU A 167 -3.27 -5.42 -8.16
N ASP A 168 -3.99 -5.62 -9.25
CA ASP A 168 -5.41 -5.31 -9.33
C ASP A 168 -6.20 -6.61 -9.29
N LYS A 169 -7.32 -6.65 -8.56
CA LYS A 169 -8.14 -7.86 -8.48
C LYS A 169 -9.60 -7.52 -8.32
N THR A 170 -10.42 -8.34 -8.94
CA THR A 170 -11.85 -8.45 -8.67
C THR A 170 -12.19 -9.91 -8.41
N THR A 171 -13.12 -10.16 -7.49
CA THR A 171 -13.74 -11.47 -7.28
C THR A 171 -15.25 -11.30 -7.41
N VAL A 172 -15.86 -12.13 -8.24
CA VAL A 172 -17.31 -12.22 -8.44
C VAL A 172 -17.73 -13.66 -8.21
N ASP A 173 -18.68 -13.91 -7.31
CA ASP A 173 -19.14 -15.26 -6.96
C ASP A 173 -17.94 -16.22 -6.72
N SER A 174 -16.99 -15.77 -5.89
CA SER A 174 -15.73 -16.48 -5.57
C SER A 174 -14.85 -16.87 -6.75
N THR A 175 -14.97 -16.18 -7.89
CA THR A 175 -14.04 -16.32 -9.01
C THR A 175 -13.15 -15.09 -9.12
N SER A 176 -11.86 -15.24 -8.81
CA SER A 176 -10.90 -14.14 -8.87
C SER A 176 -10.31 -13.93 -10.26
N ASP A 177 -10.30 -12.68 -10.71
CA ASP A 177 -9.56 -12.20 -11.88
C ASP A 177 -8.57 -11.10 -11.44
N TYR A 178 -7.28 -11.31 -11.69
CA TYR A 178 -6.20 -10.45 -11.22
C TYR A 178 -5.09 -10.24 -12.24
N VAL A 179 -4.42 -9.09 -12.17
CA VAL A 179 -3.24 -8.77 -12.98
C VAL A 179 -2.17 -8.16 -12.08
N PHE A 180 -0.92 -8.60 -12.26
CA PHE A 180 0.24 -7.91 -11.71
C PHE A 180 0.83 -6.94 -12.71
N GLN A 181 1.03 -5.70 -12.28
CA GLN A 181 1.89 -4.75 -12.95
C GLN A 181 3.21 -4.67 -12.18
N ALA A 182 4.32 -5.02 -12.85
CA ALA A 182 5.65 -4.87 -12.27
C ALA A 182 5.95 -3.39 -11.96
N VAL A 183 6.52 -3.13 -10.79
CA VAL A 183 6.89 -1.78 -10.33
C VAL A 183 8.30 -1.76 -9.74
N ALA A 184 8.93 -0.60 -9.74
CA ALA A 184 10.31 -0.45 -9.27
C ALA A 184 10.44 -0.27 -7.75
N THR A 185 9.32 -0.09 -7.04
CA THR A 185 9.31 0.27 -5.62
C THR A 185 8.22 -0.45 -4.85
N PRO A 186 8.49 -0.91 -3.61
CA PRO A 186 7.48 -1.42 -2.68
C PRO A 186 6.85 -0.31 -1.82
N ASP A 187 6.91 0.94 -2.29
CA ASP A 187 6.31 2.13 -1.67
C ASP A 187 5.36 2.82 -2.65
N ALA A 188 4.08 2.93 -2.30
CA ALA A 188 3.09 3.53 -3.18
C ALA A 188 1.93 4.18 -2.42
N GLU A 189 1.26 5.09 -3.10
CA GLU A 189 -0.14 5.37 -2.80
C GLU A 189 -1.01 4.46 -3.67
N LEU A 190 -1.99 3.81 -3.04
CA LEU A 190 -3.00 2.99 -3.71
C LEU A 190 -4.35 3.70 -3.64
N ARG A 191 -5.24 3.46 -4.61
CA ARG A 191 -6.57 4.06 -4.63
C ARG A 191 -7.63 3.15 -5.21
N ILE A 192 -8.79 3.16 -4.57
CA ILE A 192 -10.06 2.68 -5.12
C ILE A 192 -11.00 3.89 -5.20
N ARG A 193 -11.60 4.12 -6.37
CA ARG A 193 -12.69 5.08 -6.53
C ARG A 193 -13.94 4.35 -7.02
N ARG A 194 -15.02 4.46 -6.25
CA ARG A 194 -16.35 3.97 -6.61
C ARG A 194 -17.22 5.09 -7.16
N ARG A 195 -17.89 4.84 -8.29
CA ARG A 195 -18.95 5.67 -8.88
C ARG A 195 -20.09 4.78 -9.37
N GLY A 196 -21.18 4.73 -8.63
CA GLY A 196 -22.26 3.76 -8.83
C GLY A 196 -21.72 2.32 -8.76
N ALA A 197 -21.79 1.61 -9.89
CA ALA A 197 -21.25 0.26 -10.06
C ALA A 197 -19.78 0.24 -10.53
N SER A 198 -19.18 1.37 -10.88
CA SER A 198 -17.81 1.41 -11.42
C SER A 198 -16.78 1.56 -10.30
N PHE A 199 -15.71 0.75 -10.34
CA PHE A 199 -14.56 0.81 -9.44
C PHE A 199 -13.29 1.05 -10.25
N GLU A 200 -12.76 2.27 -10.17
CA GLU A 200 -11.50 2.67 -10.78
C GLU A 200 -10.35 2.41 -9.80
N LEU A 201 -9.46 1.48 -10.15
CA LEU A 201 -8.25 1.20 -9.38
C LEU A 201 -7.08 2.02 -9.92
N ALA A 202 -6.22 2.50 -9.03
CA ALA A 202 -5.01 3.24 -9.43
C ALA A 202 -3.92 3.13 -8.37
N TRP A 203 -2.69 3.41 -8.79
CA TRP A 203 -1.55 3.54 -7.89
C TRP A 203 -0.63 4.67 -8.33
N ARG A 204 0.32 5.06 -7.49
CA ARG A 204 1.47 5.88 -7.87
C ARG A 204 2.63 5.68 -6.90
N PRO A 205 3.89 5.86 -7.34
CA PRO A 205 5.01 5.99 -6.41
C PRO A 205 4.77 7.16 -5.44
N LEU A 206 5.31 7.05 -4.23
CA LEU A 206 5.20 8.13 -3.25
C LEU A 206 5.75 9.45 -3.79
N GLY A 207 4.97 10.52 -3.62
CA GLY A 207 5.33 11.86 -4.09
C GLY A 207 5.15 12.09 -5.60
N ALA A 208 4.78 11.06 -6.39
CA ALA A 208 4.52 11.25 -7.81
C ALA A 208 3.26 12.11 -8.03
N PRO A 209 3.27 13.03 -9.00
CA PRO A 209 2.16 13.97 -9.20
C PRO A 209 0.93 13.30 -9.83
N ALA A 210 1.14 12.29 -10.68
CA ALA A 210 0.09 11.62 -11.44
C ALA A 210 -0.21 10.23 -10.88
N TRP A 211 -1.49 9.84 -10.95
CA TRP A 211 -1.94 8.48 -10.71
C TRP A 211 -1.79 7.65 -11.98
N SER A 212 -1.21 6.47 -11.88
CA SER A 212 -1.22 5.44 -12.92
C SER A 212 -2.52 4.65 -12.79
N PRO A 213 -3.42 4.70 -13.79
CA PRO A 213 -4.64 3.91 -13.77
C PRO A 213 -4.32 2.41 -13.91
N LEU A 214 -5.08 1.58 -13.20
CA LEU A 214 -5.18 0.14 -13.41
C LEU A 214 -6.50 -0.16 -14.12
N ARG A 215 -7.02 -1.39 -14.04
CA ARG A 215 -8.32 -1.70 -14.64
C ARG A 215 -9.44 -1.02 -13.85
N THR A 216 -10.54 -0.80 -14.58
CA THR A 216 -11.82 -0.41 -13.99
C THR A 216 -12.72 -1.64 -14.00
N HIS A 217 -13.34 -1.94 -12.86
CA HIS A 217 -14.29 -3.04 -12.73
C HIS A 217 -15.71 -2.51 -12.64
N VAL A 218 -16.63 -3.09 -13.41
CA VAL A 218 -18.06 -2.79 -13.33
C VAL A 218 -18.71 -3.88 -12.47
N ARG A 219 -19.22 -3.48 -11.31
CA ARG A 219 -19.68 -4.34 -10.21
C ARG A 219 -21.10 -3.97 -9.76
N PRO A 220 -22.12 -4.26 -10.58
CA PRO A 220 -23.52 -4.01 -10.22
C PRO A 220 -24.03 -4.94 -9.11
N ASP A 221 -23.32 -6.05 -8.88
CA ASP A 221 -23.52 -7.01 -7.79
C ASP A 221 -23.14 -6.43 -6.41
N LEU A 222 -22.15 -5.53 -6.35
CA LEU A 222 -21.71 -4.93 -5.10
C LEU A 222 -22.76 -3.94 -4.55
N PRO A 223 -23.28 -4.14 -3.33
CA PRO A 223 -24.35 -3.31 -2.78
C PRO A 223 -23.87 -1.88 -2.48
N ALA A 224 -24.82 -0.99 -2.19
CA ALA A 224 -24.50 0.42 -1.88
C ALA A 224 -23.56 0.58 -0.69
N THR A 225 -23.62 -0.35 0.28
CA THR A 225 -22.79 -0.32 1.48
C THR A 225 -21.74 -1.43 1.43
N LEU A 226 -20.45 -1.06 1.56
CA LEU A 226 -19.31 -1.98 1.51
C LEU A 226 -18.48 -1.95 2.78
N ASP A 227 -17.78 -3.04 3.05
CA ASP A 227 -16.65 -3.05 3.98
C ASP A 227 -15.39 -2.64 3.23
N VAL A 228 -14.84 -1.47 3.58
CA VAL A 228 -13.73 -0.83 2.87
C VAL A 228 -12.57 -0.59 3.83
N GLY A 229 -11.37 -1.06 3.47
CA GLY A 229 -10.20 -0.86 4.32
C GLY A 229 -8.94 -1.54 3.83
N LEU A 230 -8.12 -1.98 4.78
CA LEU A 230 -6.75 -2.44 4.55
C LEU A 230 -6.64 -3.94 4.77
N MET A 231 -5.97 -4.62 3.85
CA MET A 231 -5.67 -6.05 3.94
C MET A 231 -4.17 -6.29 3.78
N ALA A 232 -3.68 -7.42 4.31
CA ALA A 232 -2.35 -7.93 4.03
C ALA A 232 -2.37 -9.45 4.10
N TYR A 233 -1.82 -10.13 3.10
CA TYR A 233 -1.87 -11.59 3.02
C TYR A 233 -0.58 -12.18 2.45
N SER A 234 -0.42 -13.50 2.62
CA SER A 234 0.64 -14.25 1.96
C SER A 234 0.14 -15.62 1.49
N ALA A 235 0.23 -15.92 0.20
CA ALA A 235 0.03 -17.28 -0.27
C ALA A 235 1.22 -18.19 0.10
N SER A 236 2.41 -17.59 0.21
CA SER A 236 3.67 -18.31 0.33
C SER A 236 4.15 -18.41 1.78
N THR A 237 4.76 -19.53 2.13
CA THR A 237 5.28 -19.79 3.48
C THR A 237 6.80 -19.57 3.54
N PRO A 238 7.35 -18.95 4.60
CA PRO A 238 6.65 -18.21 5.65
C PRO A 238 6.04 -16.89 5.12
N PRO A 239 5.11 -16.25 5.86
CA PRO A 239 4.35 -15.11 5.36
C PRO A 239 5.22 -13.94 4.90
N ARG A 240 6.32 -13.66 5.61
CA ARG A 240 7.37 -12.67 5.26
C ARG A 240 6.86 -11.38 4.63
N LEU A 241 5.82 -10.81 5.22
CA LEU A 241 5.25 -9.53 4.85
C LEU A 241 5.04 -8.69 6.12
N VAL A 242 5.39 -7.42 6.05
CA VAL A 242 4.92 -6.36 6.92
C VAL A 242 4.39 -5.27 6.01
N LEU A 243 3.11 -4.95 6.14
CA LEU A 243 2.52 -3.77 5.51
C LEU A 243 2.49 -2.65 6.54
N THR A 244 3.13 -1.52 6.27
CA THR A 244 2.92 -0.30 7.04
C THR A 244 2.10 0.70 6.25
N VAL A 245 1.24 1.43 6.94
CA VAL A 245 0.30 2.38 6.35
C VAL A 245 0.37 3.69 7.13
N ASP A 246 0.78 4.76 6.46
CA ASP A 246 0.95 6.08 7.09
C ASP A 246 -0.40 6.82 7.22
N GLU A 247 -1.28 6.65 6.24
CA GLU A 247 -2.59 7.30 6.21
C GLU A 247 -3.57 6.49 5.36
N VAL A 248 -4.84 6.57 5.72
CA VAL A 248 -5.98 6.24 4.84
C VAL A 248 -6.85 7.47 4.71
N VAL A 249 -7.11 7.87 3.47
CA VAL A 249 -7.88 9.07 3.14
C VAL A 249 -9.13 8.66 2.37
N PHE A 250 -10.29 8.98 2.93
CA PHE A 250 -11.60 8.88 2.29
C PHE A 250 -12.05 10.24 1.77
N SER A 251 -12.71 10.29 0.63
CA SER A 251 -13.30 11.50 0.04
C SER A 251 -14.49 11.11 -0.85
N PRO A 252 -15.32 12.05 -1.32
CA PRO A 252 -16.38 11.74 -2.29
C PRO A 252 -15.83 11.11 -3.59
#